data_AF-A0A542SXI4-F1
#
_entry.id   AF-A0A542SXI4-F1
#
_cell.length_a   1.000
_cell.length_b   1.000
_cell.length_c   1.000
_cell.angle_alpha   90.00
_cell.angle_beta   90.00
_cell.angle_gamma   90.00
#
_symmetry.space_group_name_H-M   'P 1'
#
loop_
_entity.id
_entity.type
_entity.pdbx_description
1 polymer ?
#
loop_
_entity_poly.entity_id
_entity_poly.type
_entity_poly.pdbx_seq_one_letter_code
_entity_poly.pdbx_strand_id
1 'polypeptide(L)' 'MPSLNVSFSDEEMEGVRAAAAAEGKSLKQYLHDLGVREMHRKRFVAGAAAWADRLRGEFDDAFPEEVPPSRGDGGAAAA' A
#
# COMPACT_ATOMS: atom_id res chain seq x y z
N MET A 1 6.54 -2.12 26.95
CA MET A 1 6.49 -2.46 25.52
C MET A 1 7.82 -3.09 25.13
N PRO A 2 7.85 -4.13 24.29
CA PRO A 2 9.09 -4.59 23.66
C PRO A 2 9.75 -3.43 22.90
N SER A 3 11.07 -3.34 22.95
CA SER A 3 11.85 -2.32 22.21
C SER A 3 12.19 -2.83 20.81
N LEU A 4 12.00 -1.98 19.81
CA LEU A 4 12.48 -2.19 18.45
C LEU A 4 13.65 -1.24 18.22
N ASN A 5 14.86 -1.79 18.05
CA ASN A 5 16.03 -0.99 17.70
C ASN A 5 16.13 -0.90 16.18
N VAL A 6 16.04 0.31 15.64
CA VAL A 6 16.20 0.60 14.22
C VAL A 6 17.25 1.69 14.09
N SER A 7 18.27 1.43 13.28
CA SER A 7 19.31 2.41 12.98
C SER A 7 18.92 3.21 11.73
N PHE A 8 19.14 4.51 11.78
CA PHE A 8 18.95 5.42 10.67
C PHE A 8 20.29 6.13 10.42
N SER A 9 20.59 6.42 9.16
CA SER A 9 21.60 7.40 8.80
C SER A 9 21.16 8.81 9.22
N ASP A 10 22.11 9.75 9.25
CA ASP A 10 21.81 11.14 9.59
C ASP A 10 20.84 11.78 8.59
N GLU A 11 21.00 11.49 7.30
CA GLU A 11 20.13 11.96 6.22
C GLU A 11 18.69 11.42 6.37
N GLU A 12 18.55 10.12 6.64
CA GLU A 12 17.22 9.52 6.90
C GLU A 12 16.59 10.13 8.16
N MET A 13 17.38 10.35 9.22
CA MET A 13 16.88 11.00 10.44
C MET A 13 16.41 12.43 10.19
N GLU A 14 17.12 13.20 9.37
CA GLU A 14 16.69 14.55 8.97
C GLU A 14 15.37 14.49 8.22
N GLY A 15 15.25 13.61 7.23
CA GLY A 15 14.01 13.41 6.46
C GLY A 15 12.83 13.01 7.35
N VAL A 16 13.01 12.05 8.26
CA VAL A 16 11.92 11.59 9.15
C VAL A 16 11.53 12.70 10.13
N ARG A 17 12.48 13.49 10.65
CA ARG A 17 12.17 14.64 11.52
C ARG A 17 11.40 15.73 10.77
N ALA A 18 11.81 16.05 9.54
CA ALA A 18 11.12 17.04 8.72
C ALA A 18 9.67 16.62 8.43
N ALA A 19 9.45 15.35 8.10
CA ALA A 19 8.11 14.80 7.88
C ALA A 19 7.25 14.82 9.15
N ALA A 20 7.82 14.42 10.30
CA ALA A 20 7.11 14.48 11.59
C ALA A 20 6.72 15.92 11.95
N ALA A 21 7.63 16.89 11.72
CA ALA A 21 7.37 18.30 11.96
C ALA A 21 6.28 18.86 11.03
N ALA A 22 6.28 18.48 9.75
CA ALA A 22 5.24 18.85 8.80
C ALA A 22 3.84 18.34 9.21
N GLU A 23 3.78 17.19 9.90
CA GLU A 23 2.54 16.66 10.49
C GLU A 23 2.25 17.17 11.92
N GLY A 24 3.12 18.01 12.50
CA GLY A 24 2.97 18.52 13.87
C GLY A 24 3.10 17.43 14.95
N LYS A 25 3.81 16.33 14.66
CA LYS A 25 3.93 15.16 15.52
C LYS A 25 5.33 15.01 16.09
N SER A 26 5.43 14.34 17.24
CA SER A 26 6.73 13.84 17.72
C SER A 26 7.25 12.73 16.79
N LEU A 27 8.57 12.61 16.68
CA LEU A 27 9.23 11.57 15.88
C LEU A 27 8.73 10.15 16.23
N LYS A 28 8.58 9.87 17.53
CA LYS A 28 8.08 8.58 18.01
C LYS A 28 6.64 8.31 17.56
N GLN A 29 5.77 9.30 17.68
CA GLN A 29 4.36 9.18 17.26
C GLN A 29 4.26 9.01 15.76
N TYR A 30 5.03 9.78 14.99
CA TYR A 30 5.06 9.70 13.53
C TYR A 30 5.50 8.31 13.06
N LEU A 31 6.59 7.76 13.61
CA LEU A 31 7.07 6.42 13.26
C LEU A 31 6.08 5.32 13.63
N HIS A 32 5.41 5.45 14.79
CA HIS A 32 4.33 4.55 15.18
C HIS A 32 3.17 4.58 14.16
N ASP A 33 2.68 5.77 13.85
CA ASP A 33 1.54 5.96 12.96
C ASP A 33 1.83 5.42 11.55
N LEU A 34 3.06 5.59 11.07
CA LEU A 34 3.48 5.08 9.77
C LEU A 34 3.39 3.55 9.72
N GLY A 35 3.86 2.86 10.76
CA GLY A 35 3.76 1.39 10.84
C GLY A 35 2.31 0.89 10.89
N VAL A 36 1.46 1.57 11.66
CA VAL A 36 0.02 1.23 11.75
C VAL A 36 -0.69 1.51 10.42
N ARG A 37 -0.43 2.66 9.80
CA ARG A 37 -0.98 3.03 8.50
C ARG A 37 -0.59 2.03 7.41
N GLU A 38 0.65 1.57 7.42
CA GLU A 38 1.12 0.57 6.45
C GLU A 38 0.44 -0.79 6.64
N MET A 39 0.29 -1.23 7.89
CA MET A 39 -0.47 -2.44 8.21
C MET A 39 -1.92 -2.33 7.69
N HIS A 40 -2.57 -1.19 7.91
CA HIS A 40 -3.93 -0.95 7.42
C HIS A 40 -4.00 -0.92 5.89
N ARG A 41 -3.05 -0.26 5.23
CA ARG A 41 -2.96 -0.21 3.76
C ARG A 41 -2.88 -1.60 3.17
N LYS A 42 -2.00 -2.47 3.70
CA LYS A 42 -1.87 -3.86 3.21
C LYS A 42 -3.17 -4.66 3.35
N ARG A 43 -3.85 -4.54 4.49
CA ARG A 43 -5.13 -5.21 4.73
C ARG A 43 -6.22 -4.71 3.78
N PHE A 44 -6.29 -3.39 3.59
CA PHE A 44 -7.24 -2.78 2.67
C PHE A 44 -7.01 -3.24 1.23
N VAL A 45 -5.78 -3.15 0.73
CA VAL A 45 -5.44 -3.55 -0.64
C VAL A 45 -5.73 -5.03 -0.88
N ALA A 46 -5.38 -5.90 0.06
CA ALA A 46 -5.70 -7.33 -0.03
C ALA A 46 -7.21 -7.58 -0.10
N GLY A 47 -7.99 -6.91 0.76
CA GLY A 47 -9.45 -7.01 0.74
C GLY A 47 -10.07 -6.47 -0.55
N ALA A 48 -9.59 -5.32 -1.03
CA ALA A 48 -10.06 -4.70 -2.27
C ALA A 48 -9.76 -5.57 -3.50
N ALA A 49 -8.56 -6.18 -3.57
CA ALA A 49 -8.21 -7.09 -4.65
C ALA A 49 -9.12 -8.34 -4.65
N ALA A 50 -9.29 -8.99 -3.50
CA ALA A 50 -10.16 -10.15 -3.37
C ALA A 50 -11.63 -9.82 -3.72
N TRP A 51 -12.09 -8.64 -3.33
CA TRP A 51 -13.44 -8.17 -3.65
C TRP A 51 -13.60 -7.86 -5.15
N ALA A 52 -12.60 -7.22 -5.76
CA ALA A 52 -12.60 -6.95 -7.19
C ALA A 52 -12.60 -8.25 -8.01
N ASP A 53 -11.83 -9.26 -7.61
CA ASP A 53 -11.82 -10.55 -8.30
C ASP A 53 -13.15 -11.28 -8.17
N ARG A 54 -13.84 -11.18 -7.03
CA ARG A 54 -15.19 -11.73 -6.85
C ARG A 54 -16.21 -11.07 -7.78
N LEU A 55 -16.18 -9.74 -7.89
CA LEU A 55 -17.15 -8.99 -8.68
C LEU A 55 -16.85 -8.96 -10.17
N ARG A 56 -15.62 -9.27 -10.59
CA ARG A 56 -15.22 -9.20 -11.99
C ARG A 56 -16.13 -10.03 -12.89
N GLY A 57 -16.48 -11.25 -12.50
CA GLY A 57 -17.41 -12.08 -13.28
C GLY A 57 -18.81 -11.47 -13.39
N GLU A 58 -19.37 -10.96 -12.29
CA GLU A 58 -20.68 -10.29 -12.31
C GLU A 58 -20.66 -9.02 -13.19
N PHE A 59 -19.55 -8.28 -13.20
CA PHE A 59 -19.37 -7.10 -14.03
C PHE A 59 -19.23 -7.48 -15.52
N ASP A 60 -18.38 -8.47 -15.83
CA ASP A 60 -18.16 -8.95 -17.20
C ASP A 60 -19.46 -9.48 -17.82
N ASP A 61 -20.30 -10.16 -17.02
CA ASP A 61 -21.63 -10.64 -17.45
C ASP A 61 -22.62 -9.49 -17.69
N ALA A 62 -22.56 -8.43 -16.89
CA ALA A 62 -23.46 -7.27 -17.00
C ALA A 62 -23.07 -6.27 -18.10
N PHE A 63 -21.77 -6.18 -18.40
CA PHE A 63 -21.18 -5.23 -19.37
C PHE A 63 -20.25 -5.96 -20.36
N PRO A 64 -20.78 -6.90 -21.16
CA PRO A 64 -19.97 -7.77 -22.02
C PRO A 64 -19.15 -7.00 -23.06
N GLU A 65 -19.60 -5.83 -23.49
CA GLU A 65 -18.90 -4.94 -24.43
C GLU A 65 -17.71 -4.18 -23.82
N GLU A 66 -17.65 -4.06 -22.49
CA GLU A 66 -16.56 -3.38 -21.78
C GLU A 66 -15.45 -4.35 -21.35
N VAL A 67 -15.67 -5.66 -21.49
CA VAL A 67 -14.68 -6.69 -21.16
C VAL A 67 -13.44 -6.49 -22.04
N PRO A 68 -12.27 -6.18 -21.45
CA PRO A 68 -11.05 -6.01 -22.22
C PRO A 68 -10.75 -7.30 -22.98
N PRO A 69 -10.28 -7.23 -24.25
CA PRO A 69 -9.85 -8.43 -24.96
C PRO A 69 -8.76 -9.10 -24.12
N SER A 70 -9.02 -10.34 -23.70
CA SER A 70 -8.12 -11.11 -22.85
C SER A 70 -6.75 -11.14 -23.51
N ARG A 71 -5.77 -10.49 -22.87
CA ARG A 71 -4.37 -10.51 -23.30
C ARG A 71 -3.92 -11.96 -23.16
N GLY A 72 -4.02 -12.72 -24.25
CA GLY A 72 -3.72 -14.13 -24.28
C GLY A 72 -2.33 -14.42 -23.73
N ASP A 73 -2.20 -15.60 -23.11
CA ASP A 73 -0.97 -16.24 -22.65
C ASP A 73 0.30 -15.67 -23.31
N GLY A 74 1.02 -14.82 -22.58
CA GLY A 74 2.19 -14.16 -23.12
C GLY A 74 2.86 -13.29 -22.08
N GLY A 75 3.55 -13.93 -21.13
CA GLY A 75 4.43 -13.25 -20.21
C GLY A 75 5.39 -12.33 -20.95
N ALA A 76 5.39 -11.06 -20.58
CA ALA A 76 6.50 -10.16 -20.81
C ALA A 76 6.57 -9.22 -19.61
N ALA A 77 7.58 -9.46 -18.78
CA ALA A 77 8.05 -8.53 -17.78
C ALA A 77 8.28 -7.15 -18.42
N ALA A 78 7.89 -6.09 -17.73
CA ALA A 78 8.37 -4.74 -18.03
C ALA A 78 9.19 -4.28 -16.83
N ALA A 79 10.47 -4.04 -17.11
CA ALA A 79 11.52 -3.49 -16.26
C ALA A 79 11.38 -1.97 -16.10
#